data_AF-A0A8J1ZH72-F1
#
_entry.id   AF-A0A8J1ZH72-F1
#
_cell.length_a   1.000
_cell.length_b   1.000
_cell.length_c   1.000
_cell.angle_alpha   90.00
_cell.angle_beta   90.00
_cell.angle_gamma   90.00
#
_symmetry.space_group_name_H-M   'P 1'
#
loop_
_entity.id
_entity.type
_entity.pdbx_description
1 polymer ?
#
loop_
_entity_poly.entity_id
_entity_poly.type
_entity_poly.pdbx_seq_one_letter_code
_entity_poly.pdbx_strand_id
1 'polypeptide(L)'
;MELEMEKVYWPSCLVSKKRYVGYCYASPTQAKPSLDAKGIETVRRDVCRWTQKNMEKILHIMFSGVPEHLMGKLGTVANANARKMNQEDQGEAGAFTSCSAPIQFPRVAHGAADNKR
;
A
#
# COMPACT_ATOMS: atom_id res chain seq x y z
N MET A 1 -4.95 25.80 29.18
CA MET A 1 -4.72 24.75 28.18
C MET A 1 -5.86 24.86 27.20
N GLU A 2 -5.56 25.19 25.95
CA GLU A 2 -6.56 25.44 24.90
C GLU A 2 -6.40 24.35 23.83
N LEU A 3 -7.52 23.77 23.39
CA LEU A 3 -7.54 22.69 22.41
C LEU A 3 -7.77 23.29 21.03
N GLU A 4 -6.85 23.04 20.11
CA GLU A 4 -6.96 23.49 18.73
C GLU A 4 -7.35 22.34 17.81
N MET A 5 -8.32 22.60 16.93
CA MET A 5 -8.74 21.66 15.90
C MET A 5 -7.85 21.82 14.66
N GLU A 6 -6.85 20.96 14.51
CA GLU A 6 -5.89 21.08 13.42
C GLU A 6 -6.44 20.54 12.09
N LYS A 7 -7.07 19.36 12.10
CA LYS A 7 -7.43 18.61 10.87
C LYS A 7 -8.68 17.74 11.05
N VAL A 8 -9.41 17.55 9.96
CA VAL A 8 -10.54 16.61 9.85
C VAL A 8 -10.21 15.51 8.86
N TYR A 9 -10.60 14.27 9.17
CA TYR A 9 -10.39 13.11 8.29
C TYR A 9 -11.71 12.58 7.72
N TRP A 10 -11.85 12.57 6.39
CA TRP A 10 -13.02 11.99 5.72
C TRP A 10 -12.80 11.71 4.23
N PRO A 11 -13.03 10.50 3.71
CA PRO A 11 -13.10 9.20 4.38
C PRO A 11 -11.78 8.81 5.10
N SER A 12 -11.89 7.93 6.09
CA SER A 12 -10.75 7.38 6.82
C SER A 12 -10.93 5.92 7.24
N CYS A 13 -9.82 5.23 7.48
CA CYS A 13 -9.75 3.85 7.93
C CYS A 13 -8.71 3.71 9.04
N LEU A 14 -9.10 3.07 10.14
CA LEU A 14 -8.23 2.74 11.27
C LEU A 14 -8.06 1.22 11.32
N VAL A 15 -6.83 0.75 11.10
CA VAL A 15 -6.52 -0.68 11.05
C VAL A 15 -6.14 -1.19 12.44
N SER A 16 -5.26 -0.46 13.13
CA SER A 16 -4.83 -0.79 14.51
C SER A 16 -4.17 0.42 15.16
N LYS A 17 -3.69 0.27 16.41
CA LYS A 17 -2.98 1.32 17.12
C LYS A 17 -1.82 1.84 16.27
N LYS A 18 -1.76 3.17 16.10
CA LYS A 18 -0.76 3.89 15.28
C LYS A 18 -0.76 3.50 13.79
N ARG A 19 -1.81 2.84 13.30
CA ARG A 19 -1.97 2.43 11.90
C ARG A 19 -3.30 2.92 11.35
N TYR A 20 -3.27 4.07 10.68
CA TYR A 20 -4.45 4.70 10.12
C TYR A 20 -4.13 5.38 8.79
N VAL A 21 -5.17 5.54 7.97
CA VAL A 21 -5.09 6.27 6.70
C VAL A 21 -6.40 6.98 6.42
N GLY A 22 -6.31 8.19 5.89
CA GLY A 22 -7.50 8.93 5.49
C GLY A 22 -7.16 10.19 4.73
N TYR A 23 -8.18 10.75 4.10
CA TYR A 23 -8.08 12.07 3.50
C TYR A 23 -8.21 13.14 4.57
N CYS A 24 -7.19 13.98 4.70
CA CYS A 24 -7.17 15.08 5.65
C CYS A 24 -7.54 16.40 4.98
N TYR A 25 -8.34 17.18 5.72
CA TYR A 25 -8.77 18.53 5.40
C TYR A 25 -8.29 19.44 6.53
N ALA A 26 -7.42 20.39 6.20
CA ALA A 26 -6.92 21.39 7.16
C ALA A 26 -7.76 22.67 7.16
N SER A 27 -8.45 22.95 6.05
CA SER A 27 -9.32 24.12 5.89
C SER A 27 -10.66 23.71 5.29
N PRO A 28 -11.78 24.34 5.68
CA PRO A 28 -13.09 24.09 5.08
C PRO A 28 -13.16 24.46 3.60
N THR A 29 -12.29 25.36 3.11
CA THR A 29 -12.26 25.76 1.69
C THR A 29 -11.38 24.86 0.82
N GLN A 30 -10.72 23.87 1.42
CA GLN A 30 -9.81 22.98 0.70
C GLN A 30 -10.59 22.00 -0.17
N ALA A 31 -10.56 22.21 -1.49
CA ALA A 31 -11.24 21.35 -2.45
C ALA A 31 -10.55 19.98 -2.65
N LYS A 32 -9.22 19.92 -2.57
CA LYS A 32 -8.44 18.70 -2.79
C LYS A 32 -7.92 18.13 -1.47
N PRO A 33 -8.39 16.95 -1.03
CA PRO A 33 -7.83 16.31 0.17
C PRO A 33 -6.40 15.84 -0.05
N SER A 34 -5.64 15.77 1.04
CA SER A 34 -4.33 15.10 1.07
C SER A 34 -4.48 13.73 1.74
N LEU A 35 -3.82 12.69 1.21
CA LEU A 35 -3.82 11.37 1.82
C LEU A 35 -2.77 11.32 2.93
N ASP A 36 -3.21 11.26 4.19
CA ASP A 36 -2.31 11.06 5.32
C ASP A 36 -2.40 9.62 5.80
N ALA A 37 -1.25 8.94 5.79
CA ALA A 37 -1.09 7.55 6.17
C ALA A 37 -0.03 7.44 7.27
N LYS A 38 -0.40 6.87 8.42
CA LYS A 38 0.51 6.59 9.53
C LYS A 38 0.59 5.10 9.77
N GLY A 39 1.81 4.57 9.76
CA GLY A 39 2.06 3.16 10.10
C GLY A 39 1.51 2.13 9.10
N ILE A 40 0.97 2.58 7.97
CA ILE A 40 0.50 1.74 6.86
C ILE A 40 1.69 1.35 5.97
N GLU A 41 1.55 0.26 5.23
CA GLU A 41 2.57 -0.33 4.37
C GLU A 41 3.08 0.63 3.29
N THR A 42 2.30 1.66 2.94
CA THR A 42 2.68 2.72 1.99
C THR A 42 3.86 3.58 2.48
N VAL A 43 3.96 3.83 3.79
CA VAL A 43 5.02 4.68 4.39
C VAL A 43 6.18 3.87 4.99
N ARG A 44 6.08 2.54 4.93
CA ARG A 44 7.05 1.60 5.48
C ARG A 44 8.15 1.31 4.46
N ARG A 45 9.41 1.53 4.84
CA ARG A 45 10.58 1.31 3.97
C ARG A 45 10.97 -0.15 3.81
N ASP A 46 10.51 -1.02 4.70
CA ASP A 46 10.73 -2.47 4.68
C ASP A 46 9.84 -3.21 3.66
N VAL A 47 8.83 -2.53 3.09
CA VAL A 47 7.89 -3.12 2.14
C VAL A 47 8.34 -2.87 0.70
N CYS A 48 8.08 -3.81 -0.21
CA CYS A 48 8.46 -3.66 -1.60
C CYS A 48 7.76 -2.45 -2.25
N ARG A 49 8.50 -1.74 -3.13
CA ARG A 49 8.03 -0.51 -3.78
C ARG A 49 6.73 -0.72 -4.56
N TRP A 50 6.57 -1.90 -5.16
CA TRP A 50 5.35 -2.28 -5.86
C TRP A 50 4.14 -2.32 -4.92
N THR A 51 4.26 -2.93 -3.74
CA THR A 51 3.17 -2.99 -2.76
C THR A 51 2.82 -1.61 -2.24
N GLN A 52 3.81 -0.73 -2.01
CA GLN A 52 3.56 0.67 -1.64
C GLN A 52 2.70 1.38 -2.70
N LYS A 53 3.13 1.36 -3.97
CA LYS A 53 2.42 2.00 -5.08
C LYS A 53 1.04 1.39 -5.32
N ASN A 54 0.90 0.07 -5.18
CA ASN A 54 -0.37 -0.62 -5.41
C ASN A 54 -1.38 -0.33 -4.30
N MET A 55 -0.94 -0.35 -3.04
CA MET A 55 -1.81 -0.04 -1.90
C MET A 55 -2.30 1.40 -1.94
N GLU A 56 -1.44 2.37 -2.28
CA GLU A 56 -1.84 3.77 -2.45
C GLU A 56 -2.95 3.92 -3.50
N LYS A 57 -2.80 3.27 -4.66
CA LYS A 57 -3.83 3.27 -5.72
C LYS A 57 -5.15 2.67 -5.24
N ILE A 58 -5.09 1.54 -4.54
CA ILE A 58 -6.29 0.89 -3.99
C ILE A 58 -7.00 1.82 -3.00
N LEU A 59 -6.25 2.49 -2.12
CA LEU A 59 -6.81 3.43 -1.15
C LEU A 59 -7.51 4.61 -1.82
N HIS A 60 -6.91 5.19 -2.87
CA HIS A 60 -7.53 6.28 -3.63
C HIS A 60 -8.87 5.88 -4.25
N ILE A 61 -8.95 4.64 -4.75
CA ILE A 61 -10.16 4.10 -5.38
C ILE A 61 -11.20 3.76 -4.31
N MET A 62 -10.77 3.15 -3.20
CA MET A 62 -11.66 2.85 -2.09
C MET A 62 -12.33 4.12 -1.57
N PHE A 63 -11.59 5.22 -1.48
CA PHE A 63 -12.08 6.50 -0.99
C PHE A 63 -12.82 7.33 -2.03
N SER A 64 -12.74 7.01 -3.32
CA SER A 64 -13.55 7.68 -4.35
C SER A 64 -14.99 7.15 -4.45
N GLY A 65 -15.36 6.14 -3.64
CA GLY A 65 -16.74 5.69 -3.49
C GLY A 65 -17.24 4.82 -4.65
N VAL A 66 -16.34 4.22 -5.43
CA VAL A 66 -16.75 3.34 -6.54
C VAL A 66 -17.42 2.07 -5.99
N PRO A 67 -18.58 1.68 -6.51
CA PRO A 67 -19.28 0.49 -6.07
C PRO A 67 -18.48 -0.79 -6.34
N GLU A 68 -18.59 -1.74 -5.42
CA GLU A 68 -17.82 -3.00 -5.36
C GLU A 68 -17.76 -3.78 -6.69
N HIS A 69 -18.81 -3.72 -7.52
CA HIS A 69 -18.86 -4.37 -8.83
C HIS A 69 -17.83 -3.83 -9.85
N LEU A 70 -17.26 -2.64 -9.62
CA LEU A 70 -16.19 -2.08 -10.45
C LEU A 70 -14.78 -2.50 -9.97
N MET A 71 -14.64 -3.06 -8.76
CA MET A 71 -13.36 -3.56 -8.24
C MET A 71 -12.77 -4.66 -9.13
N GLY A 72 -13.61 -5.45 -9.81
CA GLY A 72 -13.16 -6.45 -10.79
C GLY A 72 -12.37 -5.87 -11.98
N LYS A 73 -12.59 -4.60 -12.35
CA LYS A 73 -11.84 -3.91 -13.42
C LYS A 73 -10.44 -3.47 -12.98
N LEU A 74 -10.15 -3.46 -11.67
CA LEU A 74 -8.81 -3.21 -11.16
C LEU A 74 -7.87 -4.39 -11.31
N GLY A 75 -8.37 -5.64 -11.33
CA GLY A 75 -7.52 -6.80 -11.63
C GLY A 75 -6.85 -6.68 -13.00
N THR A 76 -7.59 -6.18 -14.01
CA THR A 76 -7.08 -5.90 -15.35
C THR A 76 -6.12 -4.71 -15.40
N VAL A 77 -6.38 -3.64 -14.64
CA VAL A 77 -5.51 -2.45 -14.56
C VAL A 77 -4.23 -2.72 -13.75
N ALA A 78 -4.29 -3.52 -12.69
CA ALA A 78 -3.13 -3.94 -11.90
C ALA A 78 -2.17 -4.79 -12.75
N ASN A 79 -2.70 -5.70 -13.58
CA ASN A 79 -1.89 -6.51 -14.50
C ASN A 79 -1.28 -5.67 -15.64
N ALA A 80 -2.03 -4.68 -16.16
CA ALA A 80 -1.49 -3.70 -17.12
C ALA A 80 -0.40 -2.79 -16.51
N ASN A 81 -0.56 -2.40 -15.24
CA ASN A 81 0.42 -1.60 -14.50
C ASN A 81 1.68 -2.39 -14.13
N ALA A 82 1.57 -3.69 -13.85
CA ALA A 82 2.73 -4.56 -13.62
C ALA A 82 3.67 -4.59 -14.84
N ARG A 83 3.11 -4.56 -16.07
CA ARG A 83 3.90 -4.49 -17.30
C ARG A 83 4.57 -3.13 -17.52
N LYS A 84 3.91 -2.02 -17.14
CA LYS A 84 4.45 -0.66 -17.30
C LYS A 84 5.49 -0.28 -16.23
N MET A 85 5.34 -0.75 -15.00
CA MET A 85 6.29 -0.44 -13.92
C MET A 85 7.63 -1.16 -14.07
N ASN A 86 7.66 -2.37 -14.67
CA ASN A 86 8.91 -3.03 -15.06
C ASN A 86 9.73 -2.22 -16.07
N GLN A 87 9.11 -1.26 -16.76
CA GLN A 87 9.77 -0.39 -17.72
C GLN A 87 10.28 0.91 -17.08
N GLU A 88 9.67 1.37 -15.99
CA GLU A 88 10.12 2.55 -15.21
C GLU A 88 11.24 2.19 -14.22
N ASP A 89 11.21 1.01 -13.60
CA ASP A 89 12.25 0.56 -12.66
C ASP A 89 13.63 0.34 -13.34
N GLN A 90 13.72 0.28 -14.68
CA GLN A 90 15.02 0.28 -15.38
C GLN A 90 15.67 1.68 -15.45
N GLY A 91 14.93 2.76 -15.17
CA GLY A 91 15.45 4.12 -15.13
C GLY A 91 16.02 4.57 -13.78
N GLU A 92 15.68 3.88 -12.69
CA GLU A 92 16.14 4.19 -11.32
C GLU A 92 17.04 3.08 -10.74
N ALA A 93 17.65 2.24 -11.57
CA ALA A 93 18.69 1.27 -11.17
C ALA A 93 20.05 1.94 -10.87
N GLY A 94 20.01 3.10 -10.22
CA GLY A 94 21.17 3.96 -9.96
C GLY A 94 21.39 4.28 -8.48
N ALA A 95 20.93 3.47 -7.52
CA ALA A 95 21.39 3.51 -6.12
C ALA A 95 20.78 2.39 -5.27
N PHE A 96 21.11 1.13 -5.55
CA PHE A 96 20.99 0.07 -4.53
C PHE A 96 22.16 -0.93 -4.64
N THR A 97 23.37 -0.39 -4.67
CA THR A 97 24.50 -1.02 -3.99
C THR A 97 24.32 -0.64 -2.50
N SER A 98 24.38 -1.51 -1.50
CA SER A 98 24.93 -2.84 -1.34
C SER A 98 24.31 -3.43 -0.07
N CYS A 99 23.54 -4.51 -0.19
CA CYS A 99 23.33 -5.48 0.89
C CYS A 99 22.88 -6.79 0.24
N SER A 100 23.88 -7.54 -0.20
CA SER A 100 23.80 -8.91 -0.69
C SER A 100 23.46 -9.84 0.48
N ALA A 101 22.16 -10.03 0.75
CA ALA A 101 21.66 -11.21 1.44
C ALA A 101 20.40 -11.68 0.71
N PRO A 102 20.39 -12.88 0.09
CA PRO A 102 19.19 -13.42 -0.52
C PRO A 102 18.15 -13.67 0.57
N ILE A 103 16.95 -13.13 0.40
CA ILE A 103 15.78 -13.46 1.22
C ILE A 103 15.45 -14.94 0.93
N GLN A 104 15.99 -15.85 1.74
CA GLN A 104 15.58 -17.24 1.78
C GLN A 104 14.21 -17.32 2.42
N PHE A 105 13.17 -17.43 1.60
CA PHE A 105 11.86 -17.89 2.07
C PHE A 105 12.03 -19.32 2.61
N PRO A 106 11.63 -19.63 3.85
CA PRO A 106 11.64 -21.00 4.34
C PRO A 106 10.69 -21.83 3.48
N ARG A 107 11.25 -22.81 2.78
CA ARG A 107 10.50 -23.82 2.01
C ARG A 107 9.64 -24.60 3.00
N VAL A 108 8.33 -24.40 2.97
CA VAL A 108 7.37 -25.20 3.73
C VAL A 108 7.45 -26.63 3.20
N ALA A 109 8.16 -27.50 3.91
CA ALA A 109 8.24 -28.92 3.59
C ALA A 109 6.86 -29.55 3.76
N HIS A 110 6.23 -29.97 2.66
CA HIS A 110 5.13 -30.93 2.72
C HIS A 110 5.77 -32.28 3.07
N GLY A 111 5.64 -32.69 4.33
CA GLY A 111 6.07 -34.00 4.80
C GLY A 111 5.24 -35.09 4.11
N ALA A 112 5.89 -35.94 3.34
CA ALA A 112 5.34 -37.21 2.90
C ALA A 112 5.13 -38.10 4.14
N ALA A 113 3.92 -38.65 4.27
CA ALA A 113 3.60 -39.62 5.31
C ALA A 113 4.21 -40.97 4.93
N ASP A 114 5.32 -41.34 5.60
CA ASP A 114 5.91 -42.67 5.54
C ASP A 114 5.05 -43.66 6.34
N ASN A 115 4.43 -44.60 5.62
CA ASN A 115 3.74 -45.76 6.16
C ASN A 115 4.78 -46.77 6.68
N LYS A 116 4.88 -46.91 8.02
CA LYS A 116 5.72 -47.94 8.66
C LYS A 116 4.95 -49.27 8.75
N ARG A 117 5.69 -50.33 8.44
CA ARG A 117 5.42 -51.74 8.75
C ARG A 117 4.99 -51.95 10.20
#